data_AF-A0A1Q3GML5-F1
#
_entry.id   AF-A0A1Q3GML5-F1
#
_cell.length_a   1.000
_cell.length_b   1.000
_cell.length_c   1.000
_cell.angle_alpha   90.00
_cell.angle_beta   90.00
_cell.angle_gamma   90.00
#
_symmetry.space_group_name_H-M   'P 1'
#
loop_
_entity.id
_entity.type
_entity.pdbx_description
1 polymer ?
#
loop_
_entity_poly.entity_id
_entity_poly.type
_entity_poly.pdbx_seq_one_letter_code
_entity_poly.pdbx_strand_id
1 'polypeptide(L)'
;MSDSFFILLLGEAIASPSQKDKLSAFPQIQGCFIPREASMHHQGFMKLSQAWGFTFEDWQTLKKIKTQLNEVPRLIAMLHKPVNEPLNFVSCQISSRERKGNPAGLWDQLSTMGQVLTGNIAAKVTQKLLCESIVAFKMNDKEEAWISILEDAITQHIRQAPLKVNELAEIACLSKRQLNRRIQQTLGISPAQFIREVQLQLARKELESGQAESIIQVALNHGFEYASTFSTIFKRRFGCTPNSILMNK
;
A
#
# COMPACT_ATOMS: atom_id res chain seq x y z
N MET A 1 -9.34 -19.61 19.12
CA MET A 1 -10.02 -19.47 17.81
C MET A 1 -9.99 -17.99 17.50
N SER A 2 -9.02 -17.53 16.71
CA SER A 2 -9.06 -16.16 16.20
C SER A 2 -9.87 -16.19 14.91
N ASP A 3 -11.14 -15.81 14.99
CA ASP A 3 -12.08 -15.74 13.87
C ASP A 3 -11.74 -14.52 12.99
N SER A 4 -10.55 -14.53 12.39
CA SER A 4 -10.12 -13.50 11.44
C SER A 4 -10.50 -13.93 10.04
N PHE A 5 -11.38 -13.13 9.46
CA PHE A 5 -12.05 -13.39 8.21
C PHE A 5 -11.57 -12.37 7.17
N PHE A 6 -11.31 -12.81 5.93
CA PHE A 6 -10.76 -12.00 4.86
C PHE A 6 -11.65 -11.95 3.60
N ILE A 7 -11.68 -10.79 2.94
CA ILE A 7 -12.21 -10.64 1.58
C ILE A 7 -11.05 -10.49 0.61
N LEU A 8 -11.03 -11.28 -0.46
CA LEU A 8 -10.04 -11.16 -1.51
C LEU A 8 -10.63 -10.40 -2.70
N LEU A 9 -9.97 -9.31 -3.08
CA LEU A 9 -10.24 -8.57 -4.30
C LEU A 9 -9.19 -8.88 -5.37
N LEU A 10 -9.65 -9.35 -6.53
CA LEU A 10 -8.80 -9.67 -7.67
C LEU A 10 -8.85 -8.56 -8.71
N GLY A 11 -7.68 -8.03 -9.11
CA GLY A 11 -7.60 -7.17 -10.27
C GLY A 11 -8.18 -7.87 -11.52
N GLU A 12 -8.83 -7.11 -12.39
CA GLU A 12 -9.62 -7.68 -13.51
C GLU A 12 -8.80 -8.60 -14.41
N ALA A 13 -7.50 -8.32 -14.57
CA ALA A 13 -6.58 -9.12 -15.37
C ALA A 13 -6.33 -10.56 -14.84
N ILE A 14 -6.72 -10.88 -13.59
CA ILE A 14 -6.52 -12.20 -12.96
C ILE A 14 -7.87 -12.87 -12.61
N ALA A 15 -8.99 -12.23 -12.90
CA ALA A 15 -10.29 -12.70 -12.45
C ALA A 15 -10.94 -13.72 -13.39
N SER A 16 -10.19 -14.77 -13.77
CA SER A 16 -10.81 -15.89 -14.49
C SER A 16 -11.72 -16.70 -13.54
N PRO A 17 -12.85 -17.26 -14.01
CA PRO A 17 -13.72 -18.08 -13.16
C PRO A 17 -12.97 -19.19 -12.43
N SER A 18 -12.07 -19.90 -13.13
CA SER A 18 -11.22 -20.95 -12.55
C SER A 18 -10.29 -20.45 -11.42
N GLN A 19 -9.77 -19.23 -11.52
CA GLN A 19 -8.94 -18.65 -10.45
C GLN A 19 -9.80 -18.20 -9.26
N LYS A 20 -10.97 -17.63 -9.52
CA LYS A 20 -11.94 -17.26 -8.48
C LYS A 20 -12.34 -18.48 -7.66
N ASP A 21 -12.64 -19.60 -8.31
CA ASP A 21 -13.01 -20.87 -7.66
C ASP A 21 -11.87 -21.48 -6.85
N LYS A 22 -10.62 -21.37 -7.31
CA LYS A 22 -9.45 -21.85 -6.57
C LYS A 22 -9.17 -21.02 -5.32
N LEU A 23 -9.39 -19.71 -5.41
CA LEU A 23 -9.09 -18.76 -4.35
C LEU A 23 -10.18 -18.70 -3.29
N SER A 24 -11.45 -18.94 -3.67
CA SER A 24 -12.55 -19.10 -2.73
C SER A 24 -12.42 -20.36 -1.87
N ALA A 25 -11.62 -21.34 -2.29
CA ALA A 25 -11.34 -22.54 -1.50
C ALA A 25 -10.35 -22.32 -0.33
N PHE A 26 -9.73 -21.14 -0.22
CA PHE A 26 -8.82 -20.82 0.88
C PHE A 26 -9.61 -20.64 2.19
N PRO A 27 -9.35 -21.42 3.26
CA PRO A 27 -10.23 -21.49 4.43
C PRO A 27 -10.49 -20.16 5.15
N GLN A 28 -9.56 -19.20 5.06
CA GLN A 28 -9.68 -17.92 5.76
C GLN A 28 -10.44 -16.86 4.95
N ILE A 29 -10.74 -17.10 3.66
CA ILE A 29 -11.43 -16.15 2.77
C ILE A 29 -12.94 -16.44 2.74
N GLN A 30 -13.77 -15.44 3.03
CA GLN A 30 -15.25 -15.55 3.01
C GLN A 30 -15.85 -15.08 1.70
N GLY A 31 -15.08 -14.34 0.90
CA GLY A 31 -15.54 -13.83 -0.37
C GLY A 31 -14.39 -13.45 -1.28
N CYS A 32 -14.52 -13.83 -2.54
CA CYS A 32 -13.62 -13.43 -3.61
C CYS A 32 -14.39 -12.59 -4.63
N PHE A 33 -13.96 -11.36 -4.87
CA PHE A 33 -14.64 -10.42 -5.75
C PHE A 33 -13.66 -9.74 -6.69
N ILE A 34 -14.19 -9.17 -7.76
CA ILE A 34 -13.49 -8.19 -8.59
C ILE A 34 -13.90 -6.76 -8.23
N PRO A 35 -13.12 -5.74 -8.61
CA PRO A 35 -13.41 -4.34 -8.31
C PRO A 35 -14.86 -3.92 -8.61
N ARG A 36 -15.44 -4.35 -9.73
CA ARG A 36 -16.83 -4.05 -10.08
C ARG A 36 -17.88 -4.69 -9.15
N GLU A 37 -17.58 -5.88 -8.63
CA GLU A 37 -18.45 -6.60 -7.67
C GLU A 37 -18.33 -6.05 -6.25
N ALA A 38 -17.21 -5.41 -5.89
CA ALA A 38 -17.05 -4.74 -4.60
C ALA A 38 -17.82 -3.40 -4.57
N SER A 39 -19.16 -3.46 -4.59
CA SER A 39 -20.04 -2.29 -4.69
C SER A 39 -21.31 -2.44 -3.87
N MET A 40 -22.02 -1.31 -3.68
CA MET A 40 -23.31 -1.29 -2.99
C MET A 40 -24.45 -2.00 -3.74
N HIS A 41 -24.25 -2.32 -5.02
CA HIS A 41 -25.24 -2.98 -5.85
C HIS A 41 -25.05 -4.50 -5.93
N HIS A 42 -23.92 -5.01 -5.45
CA HIS A 42 -23.62 -6.44 -5.50
C HIS A 42 -24.08 -7.13 -4.21
N GLN A 43 -25.14 -7.95 -4.32
CA GLN A 43 -25.80 -8.58 -3.17
C GLN A 43 -24.83 -9.38 -2.28
N GLY A 44 -23.94 -10.17 -2.88
CA GLY A 44 -22.98 -10.99 -2.13
C GLY A 44 -21.95 -10.15 -1.35
N PHE A 45 -21.52 -9.02 -1.93
CA PHE A 45 -20.55 -8.15 -1.26
C PHE A 45 -21.23 -7.36 -0.14
N MET A 46 -22.46 -6.87 -0.39
CA MET A 46 -23.24 -6.14 0.60
C MET A 46 -23.58 -6.97 1.83
N LYS A 47 -23.91 -8.25 1.64
CA LYS A 47 -24.17 -9.15 2.78
C LYS A 47 -22.94 -9.28 3.69
N LEU A 48 -21.74 -9.39 3.10
CA LEU A 48 -20.49 -9.49 3.86
C LEU A 48 -20.11 -8.17 4.53
N SER A 49 -20.21 -7.05 3.81
CA SER A 49 -19.86 -5.72 4.36
C SER A 49 -20.78 -5.30 5.50
N GLN A 50 -22.06 -5.66 5.43
CA GLN A 50 -23.01 -5.47 6.54
C GLN A 50 -22.67 -6.35 7.73
N ALA A 51 -22.39 -7.64 7.50
CA ALA A 51 -22.03 -8.56 8.58
C ALA A 51 -20.78 -8.12 9.36
N TRP A 52 -19.84 -7.42 8.71
CA TRP A 52 -18.60 -6.94 9.33
C TRP A 52 -18.62 -5.48 9.75
N GLY A 53 -19.76 -4.80 9.63
CA GLY A 53 -19.94 -3.44 10.09
C GLY A 53 -19.09 -2.42 9.34
N PHE A 54 -19.08 -2.47 8.00
CA PHE A 54 -18.41 -1.46 7.18
C PHE A 54 -19.02 -0.07 7.43
N THR A 55 -18.18 0.86 7.84
CA THR A 55 -18.49 2.28 8.04
C THR A 55 -18.34 3.07 6.74
N PHE A 56 -18.76 4.34 6.75
CA PHE A 56 -18.53 5.24 5.62
C PHE A 56 -17.04 5.37 5.26
N GLU A 57 -16.15 5.41 6.25
CA GLU A 57 -14.70 5.49 6.04
C GLU A 57 -14.15 4.22 5.38
N ASP A 58 -14.67 3.05 5.74
CA ASP A 58 -14.30 1.78 5.11
C ASP A 58 -14.66 1.77 3.62
N TRP A 59 -15.81 2.35 3.25
CA TRP A 59 -16.21 2.52 1.86
C TRP A 59 -15.31 3.50 1.09
N GLN A 60 -14.79 4.55 1.75
CA GLN A 60 -13.78 5.43 1.15
C GLN A 60 -12.47 4.69 0.92
N THR A 61 -12.01 3.90 1.89
CA THR A 61 -10.82 3.05 1.77
C THR A 61 -10.99 2.03 0.65
N LEU A 62 -12.15 1.36 0.57
CA LEU A 62 -12.48 0.42 -0.51
C LEU A 62 -12.42 1.08 -1.89
N LYS A 63 -12.91 2.32 -2.01
CA LYS A 63 -12.85 3.08 -3.27
C LYS A 63 -11.40 3.28 -3.72
N LYS A 64 -10.47 3.60 -2.80
CA LYS A 64 -9.04 3.73 -3.11
C LYS A 64 -8.44 2.40 -3.58
N ILE A 65 -8.73 1.31 -2.86
CA ILE A 65 -8.26 -0.05 -3.21
C ILE A 65 -8.72 -0.43 -4.62
N LYS A 66 -10.00 -0.18 -4.94
CA LYS A 66 -10.56 -0.48 -6.26
C LYS A 66 -9.88 0.28 -7.39
N THR A 67 -9.59 1.55 -7.19
CA THR A 67 -8.84 2.35 -8.18
C THR A 67 -7.49 1.72 -8.47
N GLN A 68 -6.74 1.32 -7.43
CA GLN A 68 -5.43 0.67 -7.59
C GLN A 68 -5.51 -0.67 -8.32
N LEU A 69 -6.49 -1.51 -7.99
CA LEU A 69 -6.70 -2.80 -8.65
C LEU A 69 -7.02 -2.68 -10.14
N ASN A 70 -7.61 -1.55 -10.56
CA ASN A 70 -7.88 -1.25 -11.95
C ASN A 70 -6.65 -0.68 -12.67
N GLU A 71 -5.82 0.12 -11.99
CA GLU A 71 -4.62 0.75 -12.56
C GLU A 71 -3.43 -0.21 -12.66
N VAL A 72 -3.29 -1.17 -11.74
CA VAL A 72 -2.13 -2.07 -11.66
C VAL A 72 -2.50 -3.47 -12.14
N PRO A 73 -1.97 -3.92 -13.30
CA PRO A 73 -2.20 -5.27 -13.78
C PRO A 73 -1.69 -6.30 -12.79
N ARG A 74 -2.49 -7.34 -12.59
CA ARG A 74 -2.15 -8.49 -11.74
C ARG A 74 -2.01 -8.18 -10.24
N LEU A 75 -2.63 -7.11 -9.77
CA LEU A 75 -2.72 -6.81 -8.34
C LEU A 75 -3.87 -7.60 -7.69
N ILE A 76 -3.64 -8.13 -6.50
CA ILE A 76 -4.68 -8.62 -5.58
C ILE A 76 -4.64 -7.82 -4.29
N ALA A 77 -5.78 -7.72 -3.59
CA ALA A 77 -5.88 -7.11 -2.28
C ALA A 77 -6.68 -8.00 -1.33
N MET A 78 -6.13 -8.25 -0.14
CA MET A 78 -6.81 -8.93 0.96
C MET A 78 -7.26 -7.86 1.95
N LEU A 79 -8.55 -7.87 2.26
CA LEU A 79 -9.19 -6.96 3.20
C LEU A 79 -9.45 -7.69 4.51
N HIS A 80 -9.26 -6.99 5.63
CA HIS A 80 -9.60 -7.46 6.97
C HIS A 80 -10.24 -6.31 7.75
N LYS A 81 -11.35 -6.61 8.41
CA LYS A 81 -12.10 -5.65 9.21
C LYS A 81 -12.16 -6.16 10.66
N PRO A 82 -11.28 -5.68 11.55
CA PRO A 82 -11.38 -6.03 12.95
C PRO A 82 -12.61 -5.37 13.59
N VAL A 83 -13.05 -5.93 14.71
CA VAL A 83 -14.19 -5.41 15.49
C VAL A 83 -13.82 -4.03 16.02
N ASN A 84 -14.66 -3.03 15.76
CA ASN A 84 -14.46 -1.63 16.19
C ASN A 84 -13.17 -0.94 15.68
N GLU A 85 -12.47 -1.52 14.71
CA GLU A 85 -11.26 -0.93 14.09
C GLU A 85 -11.49 -0.63 12.61
N PRO A 86 -10.78 0.32 12.00
CA PRO A 86 -10.92 0.62 10.58
C PRO A 86 -10.57 -0.57 9.69
N LEU A 87 -11.18 -0.63 8.49
CA LEU A 87 -10.80 -1.58 7.45
C LEU A 87 -9.31 -1.45 7.13
N ASN A 88 -8.58 -2.53 7.30
CA ASN A 88 -7.20 -2.63 6.87
C ASN A 88 -7.08 -3.58 5.68
N PHE A 89 -6.03 -3.40 4.89
CA PHE A 89 -5.81 -4.22 3.71
C PHE A 89 -4.33 -4.34 3.40
N VAL A 90 -4.01 -5.42 2.70
CA VAL A 90 -2.70 -5.70 2.15
C VAL A 90 -2.92 -6.06 0.69
N SER A 91 -2.15 -5.47 -0.21
CA SER A 91 -2.10 -5.89 -1.60
C SER A 91 -0.83 -6.69 -1.90
N CYS A 92 -0.81 -7.36 -3.05
CA CYS A 92 0.37 -7.99 -3.59
C CYS A 92 0.19 -8.17 -5.10
N GLN A 93 1.28 -8.05 -5.87
CA GLN A 93 1.23 -8.29 -7.31
C GLN A 93 1.63 -9.74 -7.61
N ILE A 94 0.76 -10.47 -8.31
CA ILE A 94 1.02 -11.88 -8.63
C ILE A 94 1.93 -11.98 -9.85
N SER A 95 3.06 -12.67 -9.70
CA SER A 95 4.03 -12.86 -10.77
C SER A 95 3.46 -13.65 -11.96
N SER A 96 3.93 -13.35 -13.18
CA SER A 96 3.57 -14.07 -14.41
C SER A 96 4.09 -15.50 -14.50
N ARG A 97 4.95 -15.92 -13.55
CA ARG A 97 5.64 -17.21 -13.54
C ARG A 97 5.04 -18.25 -12.60
N GLU A 98 3.88 -17.99 -11.99
CA GLU A 98 3.03 -19.06 -11.47
C GLU A 98 2.49 -19.89 -12.65
N ARG A 99 3.41 -20.65 -13.25
CA ARG A 99 3.17 -21.59 -14.33
C ARG A 99 2.15 -22.58 -13.80
N LYS A 100 1.03 -22.68 -14.52
CA LYS A 100 0.12 -23.84 -14.62
C LYS A 100 0.48 -24.97 -13.64
N GLY A 101 -0.05 -24.94 -12.42
CA GLY A 101 -0.18 -26.16 -11.62
C GLY A 101 0.31 -26.18 -10.18
N ASN A 102 1.03 -25.17 -9.65
CA ASN A 102 1.42 -25.18 -8.23
C ASN A 102 0.78 -24.03 -7.43
N PRO A 103 -0.38 -24.25 -6.78
CA PRO A 103 -1.04 -23.24 -5.95
C PRO A 103 -0.28 -22.93 -4.65
N ALA A 104 0.70 -23.75 -4.23
CA ALA A 104 1.37 -23.59 -2.93
C ALA A 104 1.96 -22.18 -2.73
N GLY A 105 2.62 -21.59 -3.73
CA GLY A 105 3.20 -20.26 -3.61
C GLY A 105 2.17 -19.14 -3.41
N LEU A 106 0.99 -19.27 -4.01
CA LEU A 106 -0.11 -18.32 -3.83
C LEU A 106 -0.77 -18.49 -2.47
N TRP A 107 -0.91 -19.72 -1.98
CA TRP A 107 -1.47 -20.01 -0.66
C TRP A 107 -0.54 -19.52 0.45
N ASP A 108 0.77 -19.70 0.29
CA ASP A 108 1.78 -19.15 1.20
C ASP A 108 1.74 -17.62 1.23
N GLN A 109 1.55 -16.98 0.07
CA GLN A 109 1.34 -15.53 -0.02
C GLN A 109 0.07 -15.10 0.71
N LEU A 110 -1.07 -15.75 0.47
CA LEU A 110 -2.33 -15.42 1.13
C LEU A 110 -2.26 -15.63 2.65
N SER A 111 -1.62 -16.72 3.09
CA SER A 111 -1.37 -16.98 4.51
C SER A 111 -0.50 -15.88 5.13
N THR A 112 0.53 -15.43 4.42
CA THR A 112 1.39 -14.33 4.87
C THR A 112 0.60 -13.02 4.97
N MET A 113 -0.23 -12.70 3.97
CA MET A 113 -1.10 -11.52 4.00
C MET A 113 -2.04 -11.54 5.21
N GLY A 114 -2.66 -12.69 5.51
CA GLY A 114 -3.53 -12.85 6.68
C GLY A 114 -2.78 -12.67 8.01
N GLN A 115 -1.57 -13.20 8.12
CA GLN A 115 -0.72 -13.04 9.31
C GLN A 115 -0.27 -11.58 9.53
N VAL A 116 -0.04 -10.82 8.45
CA VAL A 116 0.25 -9.38 8.52
C VAL A 116 -0.97 -8.59 8.98
N LEU A 117 -2.15 -8.86 8.40
CA LEU A 117 -3.40 -8.16 8.72
C LEU A 117 -3.87 -8.39 10.16
N THR A 118 -3.50 -9.53 10.73
CA THR A 118 -3.84 -9.91 12.11
C THR A 118 -2.76 -9.55 13.13
N GLY A 119 -1.65 -8.94 12.70
CA GLY A 119 -0.53 -8.57 13.57
C GLY A 119 0.28 -9.74 14.12
N ASN A 120 -0.01 -10.98 13.69
CA ASN A 120 0.71 -12.20 14.11
C ASN A 120 2.12 -12.29 13.52
N ILE A 121 2.30 -11.71 12.34
CA ILE A 121 3.63 -11.32 11.87
C ILE A 121 3.72 -9.82 12.05
N ALA A 122 4.77 -9.38 12.75
CA ALA A 122 5.24 -8.02 12.61
C ALA A 122 5.63 -7.85 11.13
N ALA A 123 4.69 -7.36 10.32
CA ALA A 123 5.10 -6.45 9.27
C ALA A 123 5.75 -5.32 10.06
N LYS A 124 7.09 -5.35 10.16
CA LYS A 124 7.84 -4.17 10.57
C LYS A 124 7.20 -3.01 9.85
N VAL A 125 7.03 -1.92 10.59
CA VAL A 125 6.16 -0.78 10.34
C VAL A 125 6.55 0.02 9.08
N THR A 126 6.87 -0.66 7.98
CA THR A 126 6.90 -0.16 6.60
C THR A 126 5.49 0.14 6.09
N GLN A 127 4.45 -0.07 6.91
CA GLN A 127 3.11 0.49 6.65
C GLN A 127 3.10 2.02 6.77
N LYS A 128 4.07 2.60 7.50
CA LYS A 128 4.26 4.06 7.53
C LYS A 128 4.88 4.61 6.24
N LEU A 129 5.18 3.77 5.25
CA LEU A 129 5.80 4.14 3.98
C LEU A 129 5.13 3.48 2.77
N LEU A 130 4.01 2.77 2.92
CA LEU A 130 3.40 2.05 1.80
C LEU A 130 1.88 1.97 2.00
N CYS A 131 1.16 3.02 1.62
CA CYS A 131 -0.25 2.89 1.27
C CYS A 131 -0.49 3.50 -0.10
N GLU A 132 0.02 2.83 -1.14
CA GLU A 132 -0.71 2.46 -2.37
C GLU A 132 0.16 1.37 -3.00
N SER A 133 -0.35 0.14 -3.13
CA SER A 133 0.41 -1.11 -3.33
C SER A 133 1.34 -1.50 -2.17
N ILE A 134 0.78 -2.19 -1.17
CA ILE A 134 1.63 -3.09 -0.38
C ILE A 134 2.01 -4.22 -1.34
N VAL A 135 3.26 -4.64 -1.31
CA VAL A 135 3.66 -5.95 -1.80
C VAL A 135 4.05 -6.69 -0.55
N ALA A 136 3.23 -7.66 -0.14
CA ALA A 136 3.54 -8.55 0.97
C ALA A 136 4.67 -9.51 0.57
N PHE A 137 5.89 -8.99 0.40
CA PHE A 137 7.09 -9.78 0.56
C PHE A 137 7.58 -9.58 1.98
N LYS A 138 7.76 -10.69 2.71
CA LYS A 138 8.57 -10.66 3.92
C LYS A 138 9.99 -10.29 3.49
N MET A 139 10.36 -9.01 3.67
CA MET A 139 11.73 -8.56 3.45
C MET A 139 12.64 -9.32 4.41
N ASN A 140 13.79 -9.78 3.91
CA ASN A 140 14.82 -10.31 4.80
C ASN A 140 15.55 -9.16 5.50
N ASP A 141 16.28 -9.49 6.58
CA ASP A 141 16.97 -8.47 7.39
C ASP A 141 17.94 -7.59 6.57
N LYS A 142 18.54 -8.13 5.51
CA LYS A 142 19.45 -7.37 4.64
C LYS A 142 18.70 -6.39 3.73
N GLU A 143 17.52 -6.78 3.23
CA GLU A 143 16.67 -5.91 2.44
C GLU A 143 16.16 -4.75 3.28
N GLU A 144 15.77 -5.01 4.52
CA GLU A 144 15.26 -3.98 5.41
C GLU A 144 16.34 -3.00 5.86
N ALA A 145 17.51 -3.50 6.25
CA ALA A 145 18.66 -2.65 6.53
C ALA A 145 19.02 -1.78 5.32
N TRP A 146 18.93 -2.33 4.11
CA TRP A 146 19.19 -1.59 2.88
C TRP A 146 18.13 -0.51 2.60
N ILE A 147 16.84 -0.80 2.80
CA ILE A 147 15.78 0.20 2.66
C ILE A 147 15.94 1.32 3.69
N SER A 148 16.24 0.99 4.95
CA SER A 148 16.50 1.99 6.00
C SER A 148 17.62 2.97 5.60
N ILE A 149 18.72 2.46 5.03
CA ILE A 149 19.82 3.31 4.54
C ILE A 149 19.33 4.29 3.46
N LEU A 150 18.45 3.84 2.55
CA LEU A 150 17.91 4.71 1.51
C LEU A 150 16.93 5.74 2.08
N GLU A 151 16.11 5.37 3.06
CA GLU A 151 15.19 6.30 3.74
C GLU A 151 15.95 7.39 4.49
N ASP A 152 17.03 7.01 5.19
CA ASP A 152 17.91 7.95 5.87
C ASP A 152 18.59 8.90 4.87
N ALA A 153 19.09 8.35 3.76
CA ALA A 153 19.67 9.15 2.68
C ALA A 153 18.67 10.16 2.11
N ILE A 154 17.43 9.75 1.86
CA ILE A 154 16.37 10.65 1.37
C ILE A 154 16.08 11.73 2.42
N THR A 155 15.92 11.35 3.68
CA THR A 155 15.61 12.25 4.79
C THR A 155 16.70 13.32 4.98
N GLN A 156 17.97 12.94 4.83
CA GLN A 156 19.09 13.87 4.95
C GLN A 156 19.16 14.86 3.78
N HIS A 157 18.77 14.45 2.58
CA HIS A 157 18.84 15.29 1.37
C HIS A 157 17.61 16.18 1.16
N ILE A 158 16.44 15.80 1.69
CA ILE A 158 15.14 16.43 1.38
C ILE A 158 15.09 17.94 1.66
N ARG A 159 15.89 18.41 2.62
CA ARG A 159 15.96 19.82 3.04
C ARG A 159 16.89 20.67 2.17
N GLN A 160 17.72 20.05 1.35
CA GLN A 160 18.75 20.74 0.57
C GLN A 160 18.30 20.97 -0.87
N ALA A 161 17.78 19.93 -1.52
CA ALA A 161 17.31 19.98 -2.91
C ALA A 161 16.36 18.82 -3.24
N PRO A 162 15.57 18.91 -4.32
CA PRO A 162 14.77 17.79 -4.82
C PRO A 162 15.66 16.60 -5.21
N LEU A 163 15.62 15.52 -4.42
CA LEU A 163 16.43 14.33 -4.67
C LEU A 163 15.98 13.61 -5.94
N LYS A 164 16.91 13.43 -6.89
CA LYS A 164 16.69 12.68 -8.13
C LYS A 164 17.00 11.21 -7.96
N VAL A 165 16.37 10.37 -8.78
CA VAL A 165 16.62 8.92 -8.81
C VAL A 165 18.09 8.58 -9.08
N ASN A 166 18.80 9.40 -9.86
CA ASN A 166 20.22 9.18 -10.15
C ASN A 166 21.07 9.38 -8.89
N GLU A 167 20.80 10.42 -8.10
CA GLU A 167 21.52 10.71 -6.84
C GLU A 167 21.27 9.59 -5.82
N LEU A 168 20.02 9.12 -5.69
CA LEU A 168 19.72 7.97 -4.84
C LEU A 168 20.45 6.69 -5.30
N ALA A 169 20.66 6.52 -6.61
CA ALA A 169 21.39 5.37 -7.15
C ALA A 169 22.88 5.45 -6.81
N GLU A 170 23.47 6.64 -6.93
CA GLU A 170 24.86 6.91 -6.53
C GLU A 170 25.08 6.65 -5.04
N ILE A 171 24.19 7.13 -4.17
CA ILE A 171 24.23 6.86 -2.73
C ILE A 171 24.14 5.35 -2.45
N ALA A 172 23.31 4.64 -3.22
CA ALA A 172 23.18 3.18 -3.12
C ALA A 172 24.37 2.41 -3.72
N CYS A 173 25.36 3.09 -4.33
CA CYS A 173 26.45 2.48 -5.11
C CYS A 173 25.92 1.58 -6.24
N LEU A 174 24.85 1.99 -6.90
CA LEU A 174 24.20 1.26 -7.98
C LEU A 174 24.03 2.14 -9.22
N SER A 175 24.04 1.53 -10.40
CA SER A 175 23.48 2.20 -11.57
C SER A 175 21.97 2.41 -11.40
N LYS A 176 21.41 3.42 -12.08
CA LYS A 176 19.96 3.68 -12.12
C LYS A 176 19.13 2.43 -12.45
N ARG A 177 19.62 1.59 -13.38
CA ARG A 177 18.96 0.34 -13.79
C ARG A 177 18.97 -0.70 -12.67
N GLN A 178 20.09 -0.82 -11.96
CA GLN A 178 20.20 -1.74 -10.81
C GLN A 178 19.34 -1.27 -9.64
N LEU A 179 19.34 0.03 -9.33
CA LEU A 179 18.47 0.61 -8.31
C LEU A 179 16.99 0.34 -8.65
N ASN A 180 16.58 0.64 -9.88
CA ASN A 180 15.20 0.41 -10.32
C ASN A 180 14.81 -1.06 -10.17
N ARG A 181 15.63 -1.99 -10.67
CA ARG A 181 15.36 -3.42 -10.52
C ARG A 181 15.26 -3.84 -9.06
N ARG A 182 16.17 -3.39 -8.20
CA ARG A 182 16.23 -3.80 -6.79
C ARG A 182 15.05 -3.23 -6.00
N ILE A 183 14.74 -1.94 -6.16
CA ILE A 183 13.54 -1.33 -5.54
C ILE A 183 12.28 -2.00 -6.06
N GLN A 184 12.16 -2.28 -7.35
CA GLN A 184 10.98 -2.94 -7.91
C GLN A 184 10.81 -4.37 -7.37
N GLN A 185 11.91 -5.09 -7.13
CA GLN A 185 11.89 -6.45 -6.56
C GLN A 185 11.57 -6.44 -5.06
N THR A 186 12.07 -5.45 -4.33
CA THR A 186 11.92 -5.36 -2.87
C THR A 186 10.60 -4.69 -2.45
N LEU A 187 10.21 -3.59 -3.11
CA LEU A 187 9.08 -2.74 -2.72
C LEU A 187 7.93 -2.74 -3.73
N GLY A 188 8.11 -3.31 -4.92
CA GLY A 188 7.06 -3.32 -5.96
C GLY A 188 6.77 -1.99 -6.65
N ILE A 189 7.55 -0.95 -6.33
CA ILE A 189 7.38 0.41 -6.87
C ILE A 189 8.65 0.89 -7.58
N SER A 190 8.52 1.95 -8.38
CA SER A 190 9.68 2.62 -8.97
C SER A 190 10.47 3.43 -7.93
N PRO A 191 11.78 3.66 -8.13
CA PRO A 191 12.57 4.53 -7.25
C PRO A 191 11.98 5.94 -7.08
N ALA A 192 11.36 6.48 -8.13
CA ALA A 192 10.74 7.80 -8.07
C ALA A 192 9.48 7.80 -7.19
N GLN A 193 8.70 6.71 -7.20
CA GLN A 193 7.58 6.53 -6.28
C GLN A 193 8.07 6.37 -4.85
N PHE A 194 9.14 5.60 -4.64
CA PHE A 194 9.74 5.41 -3.33
C PHE A 194 10.20 6.74 -2.70
N ILE A 195 10.94 7.57 -3.44
CA ILE A 195 11.33 8.91 -2.98
C ILE A 195 10.10 9.73 -2.59
N ARG A 196 9.10 9.82 -3.48
CA ARG A 196 7.86 10.59 -3.21
C ARG A 196 7.14 10.12 -1.95
N GLU A 197 7.10 8.82 -1.74
CA GLU A 197 6.42 8.24 -0.59
C GLU A 197 7.13 8.61 0.73
N VAL A 198 8.45 8.51 0.78
CA VAL A 198 9.24 9.00 1.93
C VAL A 198 8.96 10.49 2.18
N GLN A 199 8.96 11.31 1.13
CA GLN A 199 8.68 12.75 1.23
C GLN A 199 7.29 13.04 1.82
N LEU A 200 6.25 12.35 1.34
CA LEU A 200 4.87 12.54 1.80
C LEU A 200 4.67 12.13 3.27
N GLN A 201 5.37 11.09 3.71
CA GLN A 201 5.26 10.57 5.07
C GLN A 201 5.93 11.49 6.08
N LEU A 202 7.11 12.00 5.74
CA LEU A 202 7.78 13.03 6.54
C LEU A 202 6.92 14.29 6.63
N ALA A 203 6.34 14.74 5.50
CA ALA A 203 5.44 15.90 5.47
C ALA A 203 4.20 15.70 6.35
N ARG A 204 3.59 14.51 6.31
CA ARG A 204 2.47 14.16 7.18
C ARG A 204 2.88 14.19 8.65
N LYS A 205 4.05 13.64 9.00
CA LYS A 205 4.57 13.66 10.36
C LYS A 205 4.80 15.08 10.88
N GLU A 206 5.28 16.00 10.04
CA GLU A 206 5.43 17.42 10.40
C GLU A 206 4.07 18.12 10.58
N LEU A 207 3.06 17.77 9.77
CA LEU A 207 1.70 18.29 9.95
C LEU A 207 1.06 17.80 11.24
N GLU A 208 1.20 16.49 11.53
CA GLU A 208 0.64 15.85 12.72
C GLU A 208 1.37 16.23 14.02
N SER A 209 2.63 16.67 13.96
CA SER A 209 3.37 17.12 15.15
C SER A 209 2.86 18.44 15.72
N GLY A 210 2.01 19.16 14.99
CA GLY A 210 1.53 20.48 15.36
C GLY A 210 2.55 21.60 15.18
N GLN A 211 3.77 21.30 14.70
CA GLN A 211 4.85 22.27 14.53
C GLN A 211 4.81 23.00 13.18
N ALA A 212 4.05 22.48 12.20
CA ALA A 212 3.89 23.13 10.91
C ALA A 212 3.19 24.49 11.03
N GLU A 213 3.80 25.53 10.46
CA GLU A 213 3.23 26.89 10.41
C GLU A 213 2.38 27.13 9.15
N SER A 214 2.76 26.51 8.02
CA SER A 214 2.01 26.63 6.77
C SER A 214 2.20 25.42 5.85
N ILE A 215 1.20 25.16 5.00
CA ILE A 215 1.26 24.09 3.99
C ILE A 215 2.36 24.34 2.96
N ILE A 216 2.62 25.61 2.64
CA ILE A 216 3.69 25.99 1.70
C ILE A 216 5.05 25.62 2.29
N GLN A 217 5.30 25.95 3.56
CA GLN A 217 6.56 25.61 4.21
C GLN A 217 6.75 24.09 4.31
N VAL A 218 5.71 23.35 4.70
CA VAL A 218 5.77 21.89 4.74
C VAL A 218 6.09 21.31 3.36
N ALA A 219 5.48 21.81 2.29
CA ALA A 219 5.77 21.34 0.93
C ALA A 219 7.24 21.55 0.56
N LEU A 220 7.77 22.75 0.80
CA LEU A 220 9.15 23.11 0.50
C LEU A 220 10.16 22.31 1.34
N ASN A 221 9.90 22.17 2.65
CA ASN A 221 10.73 21.37 3.58
C ASN A 221 10.87 19.90 3.15
N HIS A 222 9.90 19.41 2.37
CA HIS A 222 9.83 18.02 1.94
C HIS A 222 10.10 17.84 0.43
N GLY A 223 10.76 18.82 -0.20
CA GLY A 223 11.27 18.69 -1.56
C GLY A 223 10.20 18.80 -2.65
N PHE A 224 9.04 19.40 -2.36
CA PHE A 224 8.05 19.77 -3.36
C PHE A 224 8.28 21.21 -3.82
N GLU A 225 8.44 21.41 -5.12
CA GLU A 225 8.62 22.74 -5.71
C GLU A 225 7.37 23.63 -5.58
N TYR A 226 6.18 23.00 -5.64
CA TYR A 226 4.90 23.71 -5.58
C TYR A 226 3.95 23.08 -4.56
N ALA A 227 3.41 23.92 -3.67
CA ALA A 227 2.45 23.52 -2.64
C ALA A 227 1.13 22.96 -3.21
N SER A 228 0.73 23.40 -4.40
CA SER A 228 -0.43 22.89 -5.13
C SER A 228 -0.24 21.44 -5.57
N THR A 229 0.93 21.11 -6.13
CA THR A 229 1.32 19.75 -6.50
C THR A 229 1.39 18.87 -5.27
N PHE A 230 2.05 19.34 -4.20
CA PHE A 230 2.08 18.65 -2.91
C PHE A 230 0.66 18.32 -2.42
N SER A 231 -0.22 19.32 -2.33
CA SER A 231 -1.58 19.15 -1.80
C SER A 231 -2.41 18.15 -2.61
N THR A 232 -2.24 18.15 -3.94
CA THR A 232 -2.93 17.22 -4.84
C THR A 232 -2.47 15.79 -4.61
N ILE A 233 -1.15 15.57 -4.58
CA ILE A 233 -0.57 14.24 -4.39
C ILE A 233 -0.83 13.74 -2.96
N PHE A 234 -0.70 14.61 -1.96
CA PHE A 234 -1.00 14.32 -0.56
C PHE A 234 -2.45 13.88 -0.38
N LYS A 235 -3.41 14.63 -0.97
CA LYS A 235 -4.83 14.25 -0.92
C LYS A 235 -5.09 12.93 -1.62
N ARG A 236 -4.49 12.68 -2.78
CA ARG A 236 -4.60 11.39 -3.48
C ARG A 236 -4.09 10.26 -2.58
N ARG A 237 -2.92 10.46 -1.97
CA ARG A 237 -2.23 9.46 -1.15
C ARG A 237 -2.91 9.17 0.19
N PHE A 238 -3.34 10.18 0.93
CA PHE A 238 -3.87 10.03 2.29
C PHE A 238 -5.40 10.13 2.36
N GLY A 239 -6.05 10.65 1.32
CA GLY A 239 -7.51 10.85 1.27
C GLY A 239 -8.01 12.11 1.99
N CYS A 240 -7.13 12.84 2.66
CA CYS A 240 -7.41 14.11 3.31
C CYS A 240 -6.43 15.18 2.81
N THR A 241 -6.79 16.46 2.91
CA THR A 241 -5.90 17.54 2.49
C THR A 241 -4.86 17.84 3.57
N PRO A 242 -3.66 18.33 3.22
CA PRO A 242 -2.71 18.82 4.23
C PRO A 242 -3.34 19.83 5.20
N ASN A 243 -4.17 20.73 4.65
CA ASN A 243 -4.87 21.75 5.42
C ASN A 243 -5.85 21.18 6.45
N SER A 244 -6.51 20.04 6.15
CA SER A 244 -7.41 19.40 7.11
C SER A 244 -6.68 18.88 8.36
N ILE A 245 -5.42 18.46 8.21
CA ILE A 245 -4.58 18.07 9.36
C ILE A 245 -4.11 19.31 10.12
N LEU A 246 -3.70 20.35 9.39
CA LEU A 246 -3.22 21.60 9.98
C LEU A 246 -4.31 22.34 10.80
N MET A 247 -5.57 22.27 10.37
CA MET A 247 -6.70 22.94 11.03
C MET A 247 -7.26 22.20 12.25
N ASN A 248 -6.90 20.92 12.45
CA ASN A 248 -7.31 20.13 13.62
C ASN A 248 -6.38 20.38 14.84
N LYS A 249 -5.84 21.60 14.98
CA LYS A 249 -5.10 22.07 16.15
C LYS A 249 -6.04 22.67 17.19
#